data_AF-A0A6L3VY38-F1
#
_entry.id   AF-A0A6L3VY38-F1
#
_cell.length_a   1.000
_cell.length_b   1.000
_cell.length_c   1.000
_cell.angle_alpha   90.00
_cell.angle_beta   90.00
_cell.angle_gamma   90.00
#
_symmetry.space_group_name_H-M   'P 1'
#
loop_
_entity.id
_entity.type
_entity.pdbx_description
1 polymer ?
#
loop_
_entity_poly.entity_id
_entity_poly.type
_entity_poly.pdbx_seq_one_letter_code
_entity_poly.pdbx_strand_id
1 'polypeptide(L)' 'MSALPPAPRPGRPNVPHPRWTGKPLRRLTAGELAEALEYLERHRPDDDVLGRALAGEFARRTAAEHHAFHFD' A
#
# COMPACT_ATOMS: atom_id res chain seq x y z
N MET A 1 -37.67 31.24 -9.47
CA MET A 1 -36.69 30.28 -10.01
C MET A 1 -36.36 29.29 -8.90
N SER A 2 -36.96 28.11 -8.90
CA SER A 2 -36.63 27.07 -7.92
C SER A 2 -35.36 26.34 -8.35
N ALA A 3 -34.35 26.33 -7.48
CA ALA A 3 -33.11 25.59 -7.70
C ALA A 3 -33.38 24.08 -7.58
N LEU A 4 -32.93 23.31 -8.58
CA LEU A 4 -32.97 21.86 -8.55
C LEU A 4 -32.04 21.32 -7.44
N PRO A 5 -32.42 20.25 -6.73
CA PRO A 5 -31.55 19.63 -5.74
C PRO A 5 -30.28 19.05 -6.40
N PRO A 6 -29.14 19.01 -5.69
CA PRO A 6 -27.91 18.45 -6.22
C PRO A 6 -28.08 16.96 -6.53
N ALA A 7 -27.63 16.53 -7.70
CA ALA A 7 -27.68 15.13 -8.12
C ALA A 7 -26.91 14.24 -7.13
N PRO A 8 -27.39 13.02 -6.85
CA PRO A 8 -26.68 12.07 -6.02
C PRO A 8 -25.31 11.78 -6.66
N ARG A 9 -24.24 11.96 -5.86
CA ARG A 9 -22.89 11.64 -6.31
C ARG A 9 -22.83 10.14 -6.61
N PRO A 10 -22.30 9.71 -7.77
CA PRO A 10 -22.08 8.29 -7.99
C PRO A 10 -21.21 7.77 -6.85
N GLY A 11 -21.72 6.79 -6.12
CA GLY A 11 -20.99 6.14 -5.04
C GLY A 11 -19.66 5.65 -5.59
N ARG A 12 -18.55 5.95 -4.89
CA ARG A 12 -17.24 5.43 -5.29
C ARG A 12 -17.38 3.92 -5.44
N PRO A 13 -16.92 3.32 -6.55
CA PRO A 13 -16.90 1.87 -6.67
C PRO A 13 -16.17 1.31 -5.45
N ASN A 14 -16.82 0.39 -4.74
CA ASN A 14 -16.24 -0.34 -3.62
C ASN A 14 -15.22 -1.32 -4.18
N VAL A 15 -14.09 -0.81 -4.68
CA VAL A 15 -12.96 -1.64 -5.06
C VAL A 15 -12.43 -2.25 -3.76
N PRO A 16 -12.33 -3.58 -3.65
CA PRO A 16 -11.75 -4.22 -2.48
C PRO A 16 -10.37 -3.59 -2.22
N HIS A 17 -10.25 -2.88 -1.10
CA HIS A 17 -9.00 -2.25 -0.73
C HIS A 17 -8.01 -3.36 -0.33
N PRO A 18 -6.79 -3.38 -0.87
CA PRO A 18 -5.80 -4.39 -0.51
C PRO A 18 -5.60 -4.42 1.01
N ARG A 19 -5.44 -5.60 1.62
CA ARG A 19 -5.42 -5.77 3.09
C ARG A 19 -4.33 -4.97 3.82
N TRP A 20 -3.30 -4.58 3.09
CA TRP A 20 -2.22 -3.74 3.58
C TRP A 20 -2.57 -2.23 3.64
N THR A 21 -3.61 -1.78 2.93
CA THR A 21 -4.04 -0.38 2.95
C THR A 21 -4.58 0.03 4.32
N GLY A 22 -4.20 1.22 4.79
CA GLY A 22 -4.56 1.74 6.11
C GLY A 22 -3.66 1.28 7.25
N LYS A 23 -2.75 0.32 7.03
CA LYS A 23 -1.74 -0.06 8.02
C LYS A 23 -0.55 0.90 7.96
N PRO A 24 0.05 1.27 9.11
CA PRO A 24 1.31 1.99 9.09
C PRO A 24 2.42 1.08 8.55
N LEU A 25 3.35 1.67 7.79
CA LEU A 25 4.42 0.96 7.06
C LEU A 25 5.19 -0.06 7.93
N ARG A 26 5.51 0.31 9.18
CA ARG A 26 6.22 -0.54 10.14
C ARG A 26 5.47 -1.80 10.55
N ARG A 27 4.16 -1.87 10.31
CA ARG A 27 3.30 -3.03 10.65
C ARG A 27 3.01 -3.93 9.46
N LEU A 28 3.48 -3.59 8.25
CA LEU A 28 3.34 -4.43 7.08
C LEU A 28 4.30 -5.63 7.16
N THR A 29 3.82 -6.81 6.79
CA THR A 29 4.68 -8.00 6.63
C THR A 29 5.53 -7.89 5.35
N ALA A 30 6.55 -8.75 5.21
CA ALA A 30 7.33 -8.81 3.96
C ALA A 30 6.43 -9.11 2.74
N GLY A 31 5.47 -10.02 2.87
CA GLY A 31 4.49 -10.32 1.81
C GLY A 31 3.60 -9.12 1.47
N GLU A 32 3.09 -8.41 2.48
CA GLU A 32 2.28 -7.21 2.27
C GLU A 32 3.06 -6.07 1.62
N LEU A 33 4.35 -5.93 1.94
CA LEU A 33 5.25 -4.96 1.30
C LEU A 33 5.49 -5.30 -0.18
N ALA A 34 5.66 -6.59 -0.51
CA ALA A 34 5.79 -7.03 -1.90
C ALA A 34 4.50 -6.78 -2.70
N GLU A 35 3.34 -7.13 -2.15
CA GLU A 35 2.03 -6.83 -2.76
C GLU A 35 1.82 -5.33 -2.98
N ALA A 36 2.27 -4.49 -2.03
CA ALA A 36 2.14 -3.04 -2.14
C ALA A 36 3.05 -2.47 -3.25
N LEU A 37 4.28 -2.97 -3.40
CA LEU A 37 5.18 -2.58 -4.48
C LEU A 37 4.59 -2.96 -5.85
N GLU A 38 4.11 -4.19 -5.99
CA GLU A 38 3.47 -4.66 -7.22
C GLU A 38 2.21 -3.85 -7.55
N TYR A 39 1.44 -3.45 -6.53
CA TYR A 39 0.29 -2.56 -6.73
C TYR A 39 0.72 -1.18 -7.25
N LEU A 40 1.79 -0.59 -6.70
CA LEU A 40 2.29 0.72 -7.16
C LEU A 40 2.77 0.66 -8.61
N GLU A 41 3.53 -0.36 -8.99
CA GLU A 41 4.00 -0.52 -10.36
C GLU A 41 2.84 -0.54 -11.38
N ARG A 42 1.71 -1.16 -11.00
CA ARG A 42 0.53 -1.25 -11.88
C ARG A 42 -0.36 -0.01 -11.88
N HIS A 43 -0.50 0.68 -10.75
CA HIS A 43 -1.56 1.69 -10.57
C HIS A 43 -1.04 3.11 -10.29
N ARG A 44 0.20 3.23 -9.80
CA ARG A 44 0.82 4.50 -9.37
C ARG A 44 2.35 4.47 -9.64
N PRO A 45 2.79 4.21 -10.88
CA PRO A 45 4.22 4.09 -11.18
C PRO A 45 4.99 5.40 -10.93
N ASP A 46 4.30 6.54 -10.95
CA ASP A 46 4.91 7.85 -10.75
C ASP A 46 5.07 8.25 -9.26
N ASP A 47 4.56 7.44 -8.31
CA ASP A 47 4.69 7.73 -6.87
C ASP A 47 6.02 7.18 -6.30
N ASP A 48 7.12 7.77 -6.76
CA ASP A 48 8.48 7.39 -6.40
C ASP A 48 8.77 7.48 -4.89
N VAL A 49 8.14 8.44 -4.21
CA VAL A 49 8.32 8.66 -2.77
C VAL A 49 7.74 7.48 -2.00
N LEU A 50 6.51 7.09 -2.32
CA LEU A 50 5.88 5.93 -1.69
C LEU A 50 6.59 4.62 -2.08
N GLY A 51 6.98 4.48 -3.35
CA GLY A 51 7.75 3.33 -3.84
C GLY A 51 9.07 3.13 -3.09
N ARG A 52 9.87 4.20 -2.92
CA ARG A 52 11.11 4.15 -2.14
C ARG A 52 10.89 3.83 -0.67
N ALA A 53 9.84 4.38 -0.05
CA ALA A 53 9.52 4.09 1.34
C ALA A 53 9.19 2.61 1.55
N LEU A 54 8.38 2.02 0.67
CA LEU A 54 8.02 0.59 0.70
C LEU A 54 9.23 -0.30 0.46
N ALA A 55 10.03 -0.01 -0.57
CA ALA A 55 11.24 -0.78 -0.88
C ALA A 55 12.25 -0.74 0.28
N GLY A 56 12.43 0.42 0.92
CA GLY A 56 13.30 0.58 2.07
C GLY A 56 12.83 -0.19 3.30
N GLU A 57 11.52 -0.26 3.56
CA GLU A 57 11.00 -1.11 4.64
C GLU A 57 11.10 -2.60 4.32
N PHE A 58 10.85 -2.99 3.07
CA PHE A 58 11.00 -4.37 2.62
C PHE A 58 12.42 -4.86 2.85
N ALA A 59 13.43 -4.10 2.41
CA ALA A 59 14.84 -4.42 2.62
C ALA A 59 15.20 -4.53 4.11
N ARG A 60 14.67 -3.66 4.97
CA ARG A 60 14.90 -3.73 6.43
C ARG A 60 14.31 -5.00 7.04
N ARG A 61 13.07 -5.36 6.65
CA ARG A 61 12.38 -6.53 7.18
C ARG A 61 13.02 -7.83 6.73
N THR A 62 13.35 -7.96 5.44
CA THR A 62 14.03 -9.15 4.94
C THR A 62 15.41 -9.30 5.56
N ALA A 63 16.19 -8.22 5.71
CA ALA A 63 17.46 -8.27 6.42
C ALA A 63 17.31 -8.72 7.89
N ALA A 64 16.29 -8.24 8.60
CA ALA A 64 16.02 -8.66 9.97
C ALA A 64 15.61 -10.14 10.07
N GLU A 65 14.80 -10.63 9.15
CA GLU A 65 14.42 -12.04 9.05
C GLU A 65 15.64 -12.92 8.76
N HIS A 66 16.45 -12.57 7.75
CA HIS A 66 17.69 -13.29 7.44
C HIS A 66 18.69 -13.32 8.61
N HIS A 67 18.81 -12.21 9.35
CA HIS A 67 19.66 -12.16 10.53
C HIS A 67 19.11 -13.02 11.68
N ALA A 68 17.80 -13.09 11.85
CA ALA A 68 17.18 -13.96 12.85
C ALA A 68 17.42 -15.45 12.57
N PHE A 69 17.53 -15.85 11.30
CA PHE A 69 17.81 -17.24 10.91
C PHE A 69 19.30 -17.64 10.93
N HIS A 70 20.24 -16.71 11.17
CA HIS A 70 21.69 -17.01 11.14
C HIS A 70 22.29 -17.32 12.53
N PHE A 71 21.51 -17.23 13.60
CA PHE A 71 21.96 -17.46 14.98
C PHE A 71 21.17 -18.57 15.72
N ASP A 72 20.55 -19.49 14.98
CA ASP A 72 19.94 -20.73 15.52
C ASP A 72 20.80 -21.95 15.19
#